data_AF-D7FN97-F1
#
_entry.id   AF-D7FN97-F1
#
_cell.length_a   1.000
_cell.length_b   1.000
_cell.length_c   1.000
_cell.angle_alpha   90.00
_cell.angle_beta   90.00
_cell.angle_gamma   90.00
#
_symmetry.space_group_name_H-M   'P 1'
#
loop_
_entity.id
_entity.type
_entity.pdbx_description
1 polymer ?
#
loop_
_entity_poly.entity_id
_entity_poly.type
_entity_poly.pdbx_seq_one_letter_code
_entity_poly.pdbx_strand_id
1 'polypeptide(L)'
;MSFISSLFPYIPWTKHERSKVAVEASYTLRSQSASSAGGTVLDLIIQFPPLFQAFEEYCRNALCSESLMFLVDADEFNSALHAVSKFSTAGKDPESAAVAVNECEHNPNFEQFAAIVDKYIREGSPFEVNIESKIRNEILREVDRASFERLNLDDKEHLLEKATKQVSNMLRENLYHKFRETEQFKQIQEQLFSVENTTRRSVV
;
A
#
# COMPACT_ATOMS: atom_id res chain seq x y z
N MET A 1 39.41 -7.42 -17.35
CA MET A 1 38.62 -6.19 -17.12
C MET A 1 37.24 -6.63 -16.66
N SER A 2 36.98 -6.59 -15.35
CA SER A 2 35.73 -7.10 -14.76
C SER A 2 35.39 -6.28 -13.52
N PHE A 3 34.32 -5.50 -13.59
CA PHE A 3 33.64 -4.75 -12.52
C PHE A 3 32.31 -4.31 -13.17
N ILE A 4 31.09 -4.45 -12.61
CA ILE A 4 30.61 -4.63 -11.24
C ILE A 4 29.29 -5.44 -11.35
N SER A 5 29.15 -6.52 -10.58
CA SER A 5 27.88 -7.19 -10.33
C SER A 5 27.33 -6.74 -8.96
N SER A 6 26.00 -6.71 -8.87
CA SER A 6 25.15 -6.54 -7.68
C SER A 6 25.22 -5.17 -6.97
N LEU A 7 24.32 -4.27 -7.35
CA LEU A 7 23.74 -3.32 -6.40
C LEU A 7 22.32 -3.79 -6.05
N PHE A 8 22.06 -3.85 -4.75
CA PHE A 8 20.81 -4.20 -4.06
C PHE A 8 20.51 -5.70 -3.87
N PRO A 9 20.91 -6.29 -2.74
CA PRO A 9 20.36 -7.57 -2.32
C PRO A 9 18.87 -7.41 -2.01
N TYR A 10 18.05 -8.28 -2.59
CA TYR A 10 16.64 -8.48 -2.23
C TYR A 10 16.53 -8.77 -0.73
N ILE A 11 15.80 -7.93 0.01
CA ILE A 11 15.45 -8.15 1.41
C ILE A 11 14.02 -8.73 1.43
N PRO A 12 13.83 -10.01 1.82
CA PRO A 12 12.50 -10.57 2.00
C PRO A 12 11.79 -9.84 3.13
N TRP A 13 10.58 -9.35 2.86
CA TRP A 13 9.73 -8.71 3.86
C TRP A 13 9.41 -9.68 5.01
N THR A 14 9.67 -9.26 6.25
CA THR A 14 9.40 -10.02 7.47
C THR A 14 7.92 -9.99 7.84
N LYS A 15 7.39 -11.18 8.16
CA LYS A 15 5.98 -11.43 8.48
C LYS A 15 5.59 -10.81 9.83
N HIS A 16 4.63 -9.88 9.81
CA HIS A 16 3.80 -9.61 10.98
C HIS A 16 2.56 -10.52 10.95
N GLU A 17 2.39 -11.34 11.99
CA GLU A 17 1.24 -12.23 12.16
C GLU A 17 -0.08 -11.44 12.22
N ARG A 18 -0.95 -11.66 11.22
CA ARG A 18 -2.33 -11.15 11.18
C ARG A 18 -3.31 -12.28 10.86
N SER A 19 -3.48 -13.21 11.80
CA SER A 19 -4.37 -14.38 11.65
C SER A 19 -5.88 -14.08 11.61
N LYS A 20 -6.31 -12.81 11.79
CA LYS A 20 -7.75 -12.46 11.83
C LYS A 20 -8.34 -12.06 10.47
N VAL A 21 -7.52 -11.86 9.43
CA VAL A 21 -7.95 -11.29 8.13
C VAL A 21 -8.51 -12.35 7.17
N ALA A 22 -8.19 -13.64 7.40
CA ALA A 22 -8.51 -14.72 6.46
C ALA A 22 -10.02 -15.00 6.30
N VAL A 23 -10.80 -14.86 7.38
CA VAL A 23 -12.26 -15.07 7.36
C VAL A 23 -12.98 -13.88 6.71
N GLU A 24 -12.35 -12.70 6.71
CA GLU A 24 -12.96 -11.52 6.10
C GLU A 24 -12.75 -11.43 4.59
N ALA A 25 -11.58 -11.88 4.15
CA ALA A 25 -11.22 -11.96 2.74
C ALA A 25 -12.13 -12.95 1.97
N SER A 26 -12.47 -14.11 2.56
CA SER A 26 -13.30 -15.15 1.95
C SER A 26 -14.74 -14.68 1.65
N TYR A 27 -15.38 -13.92 2.55
CA TYR A 27 -16.71 -13.37 2.27
C TYR A 27 -16.67 -12.28 1.19
N THR A 28 -15.62 -11.45 1.17
CA THR A 28 -15.52 -10.33 0.23
C THR A 28 -15.20 -10.81 -1.19
N LEU A 29 -14.38 -11.85 -1.31
CA LEU A 29 -14.12 -12.53 -2.58
C LEU A 29 -15.38 -13.23 -3.13
N ARG A 30 -16.30 -13.67 -2.26
CA ARG A 30 -17.54 -14.36 -2.62
C ARG A 30 -18.71 -13.41 -2.93
N SER A 31 -18.84 -12.30 -2.20
CA SER A 31 -19.92 -11.33 -2.34
C SER A 31 -19.57 -10.21 -3.33
N GLN A 32 -19.27 -10.56 -4.58
CA GLN A 32 -19.17 -9.58 -5.65
C GLN A 32 -20.54 -9.25 -6.24
N SER A 33 -21.36 -8.57 -5.44
CA SER A 33 -22.44 -7.66 -5.87
C SER A 33 -23.09 -7.07 -4.61
N ALA A 34 -22.77 -5.81 -4.31
CA ALA A 34 -23.28 -4.99 -3.21
C ALA A 34 -22.71 -5.24 -1.79
N SER A 35 -21.73 -4.44 -1.37
CA SER A 35 -21.71 -3.91 0.01
C SER A 35 -20.70 -2.76 0.16
N SER A 36 -21.08 -1.80 1.00
CA SER A 36 -20.55 -0.44 1.13
C SER A 36 -19.45 -0.29 2.19
N ALA A 37 -18.58 -1.28 2.36
CA ALA A 37 -17.42 -1.20 3.27
C ALA A 37 -16.13 -0.96 2.47
N GLY A 38 -16.11 0.15 1.72
CA GLY A 38 -14.95 0.96 1.27
C GLY A 38 -13.77 0.37 0.49
N GLY A 39 -13.45 -0.92 0.60
CA GLY A 39 -12.21 -1.50 0.07
C GLY A 39 -12.33 -1.93 -1.39
N THR A 40 -11.29 -1.68 -2.18
CA THR A 40 -11.13 -2.26 -3.51
C THR A 40 -10.69 -3.73 -3.42
N VAL A 41 -10.88 -4.47 -4.51
CA VAL A 41 -10.40 -5.86 -4.60
C VAL A 41 -8.87 -5.96 -4.48
N LEU A 42 -8.14 -4.91 -4.86
CA LEU A 42 -6.69 -4.88 -4.73
C LEU A 42 -6.29 -4.68 -3.27
N ASP A 43 -7.08 -3.93 -2.49
CA ASP A 43 -6.85 -3.77 -1.05
C ASP A 43 -6.91 -5.13 -0.35
N LEU A 44 -7.85 -6.01 -0.76
CA LEU A 44 -7.91 -7.39 -0.26
C LEU A 44 -6.68 -8.22 -0.62
N ILE A 45 -6.19 -8.08 -1.86
CA ILE A 45 -4.97 -8.78 -2.31
C ILE A 45 -3.79 -8.33 -1.46
N ILE A 46 -3.62 -7.02 -1.28
CA ILE A 46 -2.54 -6.42 -0.49
C ILE A 46 -2.60 -6.89 0.97
N GLN A 47 -3.80 -6.97 1.55
CA GLN A 47 -3.99 -7.36 2.94
C GLN A 47 -3.84 -8.87 3.20
N PHE A 48 -3.91 -9.72 2.18
CA PHE A 48 -3.83 -11.17 2.33
C PHE A 48 -2.51 -11.75 1.77
N PRO A 49 -1.53 -12.11 2.62
CA PRO A 49 -0.17 -12.40 2.16
C PRO A 49 -0.02 -13.46 1.08
N PRO A 50 -0.75 -14.60 1.10
CA PRO A 50 -0.68 -15.57 0.01
C PRO A 50 -1.18 -15.02 -1.33
N LEU A 51 -2.26 -14.22 -1.33
CA LEU A 51 -2.75 -13.58 -2.55
C LEU A 51 -1.81 -12.47 -3.01
N PHE A 52 -1.30 -11.66 -2.08
CA PHE A 52 -0.29 -10.65 -2.36
C PHE A 52 0.92 -11.26 -3.07
N GLN A 53 1.51 -12.31 -2.52
CA GLN A 53 2.70 -12.97 -3.08
C GLN A 53 2.43 -13.52 -4.49
N ALA A 54 1.30 -14.20 -4.68
CA ALA A 54 0.92 -14.73 -5.99
C ALA A 54 0.66 -13.62 -7.01
N PHE A 55 -0.01 -12.54 -6.61
CA PHE A 55 -0.28 -11.41 -7.49
C PHE A 55 0.97 -10.59 -7.80
N GLU A 56 1.86 -10.42 -6.82
CA GLU A 56 3.15 -9.77 -6.99
C GLU A 56 4.02 -10.55 -7.99
N GLU A 57 4.10 -11.88 -7.86
CA GLU A 57 4.78 -12.73 -8.82
C GLU A 57 4.17 -12.60 -10.23
N TYR A 58 2.83 -12.59 -10.32
CA TYR A 58 2.12 -12.38 -11.58
C TYR A 58 2.45 -11.03 -12.22
N CYS A 59 2.41 -9.94 -11.43
CA CYS A 59 2.77 -8.59 -11.87
C CYS A 59 4.23 -8.50 -12.30
N ARG A 60 5.15 -9.18 -11.60
CA ARG A 60 6.58 -9.24 -11.95
C ARG A 60 6.79 -9.91 -13.31
N ASN A 61 6.10 -11.02 -13.57
CA ASN A 61 6.14 -11.69 -14.87
C ASN A 61 5.51 -10.85 -15.99
N ALA A 62 4.56 -9.99 -15.65
CA ALA A 62 3.96 -9.00 -16.55
C ALA A 62 4.76 -7.69 -16.66
N LEU A 63 5.93 -7.58 -16.03
CA LEU A 63 6.76 -6.37 -15.96
C LEU A 63 6.01 -5.13 -15.45
N CYS A 64 5.15 -5.33 -14.44
CA CYS A 64 4.29 -4.30 -13.85
C CYS A 64 4.25 -4.38 -12.31
N SER A 65 5.31 -4.91 -11.69
CA SER A 65 5.38 -5.05 -10.23
C SER A 65 5.47 -3.71 -9.51
N GLU A 66 6.09 -2.70 -10.12
CA GLU A 66 6.21 -1.35 -9.58
C GLU A 66 4.86 -0.72 -9.27
N SER A 67 3.86 -0.96 -10.12
CA SER A 67 2.49 -0.48 -9.93
C SER A 67 1.85 -1.07 -8.67
N LEU A 68 2.08 -2.36 -8.36
CA LEU A 68 1.59 -2.97 -7.12
C LEU A 68 2.35 -2.45 -5.90
N MET A 69 3.68 -2.31 -5.99
CA MET A 69 4.50 -1.81 -4.88
C MET A 69 4.18 -0.35 -4.54
N PHE A 70 3.86 0.47 -5.53
CA PHE A 70 3.37 1.83 -5.29
C PHE A 70 2.10 1.86 -4.44
N LEU A 71 1.13 0.96 -4.70
CA LEU A 71 -0.09 0.89 -3.88
C LEU A 71 0.20 0.49 -2.43
N VAL A 72 1.15 -0.42 -2.21
CA VAL A 72 1.59 -0.82 -0.86
C VAL A 72 2.24 0.36 -0.13
N ASP A 73 3.22 1.02 -0.75
CA ASP A 73 3.95 2.12 -0.12
C ASP A 73 2.99 3.32 0.17
N ALA A 74 1.99 3.55 -0.68
CA ALA A 74 0.96 4.57 -0.47
C ALA A 74 -0.01 4.23 0.67
N ASP A 75 -0.44 2.97 0.79
CA ASP A 75 -1.27 2.51 1.91
C ASP A 75 -0.52 2.61 3.26
N GLU A 76 0.79 2.29 3.25
CA GLU A 76 1.65 2.44 4.42
C GLU A 76 1.81 3.89 4.84
N PHE A 77 1.99 4.80 3.89
CA PHE A 77 2.04 6.24 4.15
C PHE A 77 0.75 6.75 4.80
N ASN A 78 -0.41 6.40 4.24
CA ASN A 78 -1.71 6.80 4.81
C ASN A 78 -1.94 6.19 6.21
N SER A 79 -1.52 4.94 6.41
CA SER A 79 -1.58 4.29 7.72
C SER A 79 -0.69 4.99 8.75
N ALA A 80 0.50 5.44 8.36
CA ALA A 80 1.43 6.17 9.22
C ALA A 80 0.89 7.55 9.60
N LEU A 81 0.27 8.28 8.66
CA LEU A 81 -0.38 9.57 8.92
C LEU A 81 -1.42 9.47 10.06
N HIS A 82 -2.30 8.47 9.99
CA HIS A 82 -3.31 8.26 11.03
C HIS A 82 -2.74 7.79 12.37
N ALA A 83 -1.62 7.05 12.38
CA ALA A 83 -0.98 6.61 13.61
C ALA A 83 -0.47 7.81 14.42
N VAL A 84 0.22 8.76 13.77
CA VAL A 84 0.74 9.98 14.42
C VAL A 84 -0.38 10.88 14.97
N SER A 85 -1.50 10.96 14.24
CA SER A 85 -2.68 11.73 14.69
C SER A 85 -3.27 11.20 16.00
N LYS A 86 -3.32 9.87 16.19
CA LYS A 86 -3.91 9.24 17.39
C LYS A 86 -3.09 9.46 18.65
N PHE A 87 -1.76 9.46 18.53
CA PHE A 87 -0.86 9.75 19.65
C PHE A 87 -0.93 11.21 20.10
N SER A 88 -1.11 12.15 19.17
CA SER A 88 -1.21 13.59 19.47
C SER A 88 -2.48 13.95 20.26
N THR A 89 -3.54 13.14 20.17
CA THR A 89 -4.80 13.36 20.89
C THR A 89 -4.89 12.68 22.26
N ALA A 90 -3.97 11.75 22.58
CA ALA A 90 -4.05 10.92 23.78
C ALA A 90 -3.20 11.43 24.97
N GLY A 91 -2.37 12.46 24.78
CA GLY A 91 -1.49 13.03 25.81
C GLY A 91 -1.71 14.52 26.02
N LYS A 92 -2.76 14.90 26.74
CA LYS A 92 -2.89 16.24 27.34
C LYS A 92 -2.48 16.19 28.81
N ASP A 93 -1.19 15.97 29.05
CA ASP A 93 -0.53 16.36 30.30
C ASP A 93 0.32 17.60 30.02
N PRO A 94 -0.01 18.78 30.58
CA PRO A 94 0.57 20.07 30.18
C PRO A 94 1.97 20.36 30.75
N GLU A 95 2.64 19.41 31.42
CA GLU A 95 3.85 19.70 32.22
C GLU A 95 5.18 19.25 31.59
N SER A 96 5.19 18.75 30.35
CA SER A 96 6.45 18.39 29.65
C SER A 96 6.69 19.15 28.35
N ALA A 97 5.91 20.19 28.07
CA ALA A 97 5.99 20.97 26.83
C ALA A 97 7.16 22.00 26.77
N ALA A 98 8.12 21.96 27.70
CA ALA A 98 9.14 23.02 27.83
C ALA A 98 10.59 22.58 27.53
N VAL A 99 10.85 21.35 27.05
CA VAL A 99 12.21 20.94 26.65
C VAL A 99 12.19 20.11 25.36
N ALA A 100 11.86 20.74 24.24
CA ALA A 100 12.24 20.29 22.90
C ALA A 100 12.05 21.42 21.86
N VAL A 101 12.57 22.61 22.16
CA VAL A 101 12.85 23.60 21.10
C VAL A 101 14.30 23.34 20.67
N ASN A 102 14.51 22.22 20.01
CA ASN A 102 15.73 21.93 19.25
C ASN A 102 15.28 21.51 17.86
N GLU A 103 15.85 22.19 16.87
CA GLU A 103 15.75 21.93 15.44
C GLU A 103 15.61 20.43 15.14
N CYS A 104 14.48 20.01 14.57
CA CYS A 104 14.36 18.68 13.98
C CYS A 104 13.96 18.85 12.53
N GLU A 105 14.99 18.92 11.69
CA GLU A 105 15.02 18.74 10.23
C GLU A 105 14.30 17.48 9.72
N HIS A 106 13.69 16.66 10.57
CA HIS A 106 13.14 15.35 10.23
C HIS A 106 11.63 15.28 10.49
N ASN A 107 10.85 15.35 9.41
CA ASN A 107 9.41 15.07 9.42
C ASN A 107 9.21 13.71 8.73
N PRO A 108 8.98 12.62 9.48
CA PRO A 108 8.99 11.27 8.91
C PRO A 108 7.89 11.06 7.87
N ASN A 109 6.75 11.74 8.01
CA ASN A 109 5.67 11.69 7.03
C ASN A 109 6.08 12.38 5.72
N PHE A 110 6.74 13.54 5.81
CA PHE A 110 7.27 14.22 4.64
C PHE A 110 8.36 13.39 3.95
N GLU A 111 9.29 12.81 4.71
CA GLU A 111 10.36 11.97 4.16
C GLU A 111 9.82 10.73 3.46
N GLN A 112 8.82 10.06 4.04
CA GLN A 112 8.16 8.93 3.41
C GLN A 112 7.43 9.37 2.12
N PHE A 113 6.70 10.48 2.15
CA PHE A 113 6.04 11.02 0.97
C PHE A 113 7.04 11.36 -0.15
N ALA A 114 8.11 12.10 0.17
CA ALA A 114 9.16 12.46 -0.77
C ALA A 114 9.85 11.21 -1.36
N ALA A 115 10.12 10.19 -0.54
CA ALA A 115 10.68 8.92 -0.99
C ALA A 115 9.76 8.19 -1.96
N ILE A 116 8.44 8.17 -1.72
CA ILE A 116 7.45 7.60 -2.66
C ILE A 116 7.46 8.37 -3.98
N VAL A 117 7.48 9.71 -3.91
CA VAL A 117 7.50 10.56 -5.11
C VAL A 117 8.75 10.32 -5.95
N ASP A 118 9.92 10.27 -5.33
CA ASP A 118 11.19 10.03 -6.02
C ASP A 118 11.31 8.60 -6.57
N LYS A 119 10.69 7.62 -5.91
CA LYS A 119 10.73 6.22 -6.32
C LYS A 119 9.78 5.92 -7.48
N TYR A 120 8.56 6.49 -7.48
CA TYR A 120 7.48 6.08 -8.41
C TYR A 120 6.90 7.20 -9.27
N ILE A 121 6.95 8.46 -8.84
CA ILE A 121 6.15 9.54 -9.46
C ILE A 121 7.00 10.42 -10.36
N ARG A 122 8.24 10.70 -9.98
CA ARG A 122 9.14 11.57 -10.73
C ARG A 122 9.45 10.96 -12.11
N GLU A 123 9.53 11.82 -13.12
CA GLU A 123 9.90 11.39 -14.46
C GLU A 123 11.33 10.85 -14.50
N GLY A 124 11.51 9.68 -15.11
CA GLY A 124 12.78 8.97 -15.15
C GLY A 124 13.08 8.17 -13.88
N SER A 125 12.14 8.08 -12.94
CA SER A 125 12.29 7.19 -11.79
C SER A 125 12.42 5.73 -12.23
N PRO A 126 13.27 4.92 -11.55
CA PRO A 126 13.50 3.52 -11.94
C PRO A 126 12.25 2.65 -11.82
N PHE A 127 11.28 3.07 -11.00
CA PHE A 127 9.99 2.41 -10.78
C PHE A 127 8.83 3.34 -11.14
N GLU A 128 9.03 4.23 -12.12
CA GLU A 128 8.02 5.18 -12.57
C GLU A 128 6.69 4.48 -12.91
N VAL A 129 5.62 4.84 -12.22
CA VAL A 129 4.28 4.29 -12.47
C VAL A 129 3.59 5.02 -13.62
N ASN A 130 2.80 4.27 -14.38
CA ASN A 130 2.05 4.81 -15.50
C ASN A 130 0.82 5.62 -15.02
N ILE A 131 1.03 6.91 -14.75
CA ILE A 131 -0.01 7.86 -14.36
C ILE A 131 -0.03 9.09 -15.29
N GLU A 132 -1.18 9.73 -15.38
CA GLU A 132 -1.34 10.95 -16.17
C GLU A 132 -0.42 12.08 -15.68
N SER A 133 0.16 12.82 -16.62
CA SER A 133 1.03 13.96 -16.33
C SER A 133 0.34 15.02 -15.46
N LYS A 134 -0.99 15.18 -15.58
CA LYS A 134 -1.77 16.08 -14.73
C LYS A 134 -1.69 15.67 -13.25
N ILE A 135 -1.94 14.40 -12.95
CA ILE A 135 -1.90 13.86 -11.58
C ILE A 135 -0.47 13.95 -11.04
N ARG A 136 0.53 13.58 -11.84
CA ARG A 136 1.95 13.72 -11.50
C ARG A 136 2.30 15.16 -11.10
N ASN A 137 1.93 16.14 -11.92
CA ASN A 137 2.23 17.54 -11.68
C ASN A 137 1.50 18.11 -10.45
N GLU A 138 0.30 17.60 -10.12
CA GLU A 138 -0.39 17.94 -8.88
C GLU A 138 0.41 17.45 -7.67
N ILE A 139 0.88 16.20 -7.67
CA ILE A 139 1.70 15.63 -6.58
C ILE A 139 3.03 16.38 -6.42
N LEU A 140 3.70 16.67 -7.54
CA LEU A 140 5.02 17.32 -7.52
C LEU A 140 5.00 18.76 -6.98
N ARG A 141 3.84 19.42 -6.91
CA ARG A 141 3.71 20.76 -6.28
C ARG A 141 3.85 20.70 -4.76
N GLU A 142 3.50 19.57 -4.17
CA GLU A 142 3.50 19.36 -2.73
C GLU A 142 4.76 18.65 -2.22
N VAL A 143 5.72 18.33 -3.12
CA VAL A 143 7.00 17.67 -2.77
C VAL A 143 7.96 18.57 -2.00
N ASP A 144 7.74 19.88 -2.02
CA ASP A 144 8.48 20.80 -1.18
C ASP A 144 7.99 20.72 0.27
N ARG A 145 8.93 20.71 1.22
CA ARG A 145 8.61 20.59 2.65
C ARG A 145 7.66 21.68 3.12
N ALA A 146 7.90 22.93 2.70
CA ALA A 146 7.08 24.05 3.15
C ALA A 146 5.67 24.00 2.56
N SER A 147 5.48 23.40 1.37
CA SER A 147 4.15 23.13 0.82
C SER A 147 3.45 22.02 1.62
N PHE A 148 4.12 20.88 1.81
CA PHE A 148 3.58 19.74 2.54
C PHE A 148 3.15 20.08 3.97
N GLU A 149 3.94 20.87 4.70
CA GLU A 149 3.66 21.23 6.09
C GLU A 149 2.43 22.13 6.25
N ARG A 150 2.07 22.90 5.22
CA ARG A 150 0.86 23.75 5.22
C ARG A 150 -0.43 22.96 5.05
N LEU A 151 -0.35 21.74 4.52
CA LEU A 151 -1.51 20.89 4.32
C LEU A 151 -2.04 20.39 5.66
N ASN A 152 -3.36 20.37 5.79
CA ASN A 152 -4.01 19.70 6.92
C ASN A 152 -3.90 18.16 6.75
N LEU A 153 -4.36 17.41 7.75
CA LEU A 153 -4.27 15.95 7.71
C LEU A 153 -5.09 15.34 6.56
N ASP A 154 -6.29 15.86 6.33
CA ASP A 154 -7.19 15.41 5.26
C ASP A 154 -6.52 15.61 3.89
N ASP A 155 -5.97 16.80 3.62
CA ASP A 155 -5.25 17.09 2.37
C ASP A 155 -4.03 16.17 2.17
N LYS A 156 -3.32 15.82 3.26
CA LYS A 156 -2.17 14.89 3.21
C LYS A 156 -2.57 13.48 2.83
N GLU A 157 -3.70 13.00 3.34
CA GLU A 157 -4.26 11.68 3.02
C GLU A 157 -4.68 11.59 1.53
N HIS A 158 -5.09 12.72 0.95
CA HIS A 158 -5.53 12.78 -0.45
C HIS A 158 -4.39 13.04 -1.46
N LEU A 159 -3.15 13.26 -1.00
CA LEU A 159 -2.00 13.57 -1.88
C LEU A 159 -1.78 12.52 -2.98
N LEU A 160 -1.87 11.24 -2.63
CA LEU A 160 -1.62 10.13 -3.55
C LEU A 160 -2.91 9.51 -4.09
N GLU A 161 -4.10 9.91 -3.63
CA GLU A 161 -5.38 9.23 -3.89
C GLU A 161 -5.69 9.10 -5.39
N LYS A 162 -5.47 10.17 -6.17
CA LYS A 162 -5.72 10.13 -7.62
C LYS A 162 -4.78 9.15 -8.33
N ALA A 163 -3.51 9.13 -7.93
CA ALA A 163 -2.52 8.21 -8.49
C ALA A 163 -2.82 6.76 -8.09
N THR A 164 -3.12 6.50 -6.82
CA THR A 164 -3.48 5.15 -6.35
C THR A 164 -4.74 4.64 -7.04
N LYS A 165 -5.74 5.49 -7.25
CA LYS A 165 -6.96 5.14 -8.01
C LYS A 165 -6.66 4.79 -9.47
N GLN A 166 -5.84 5.58 -10.16
CA GLN A 166 -5.46 5.32 -11.55
C GLN A 166 -4.69 4.01 -11.68
N VAL A 167 -3.67 3.80 -10.84
CA VAL A 167 -2.87 2.56 -10.84
C VAL A 167 -3.73 1.35 -10.47
N SER A 168 -4.61 1.50 -9.49
CA SER A 168 -5.55 0.44 -9.10
C SER A 168 -6.49 0.03 -10.22
N ASN A 169 -7.03 1.00 -10.98
CA ASN A 169 -7.87 0.70 -12.13
C ASN A 169 -7.08 -0.01 -13.23
N MET A 170 -5.88 0.49 -13.53
CA MET A 170 -4.97 -0.12 -14.53
C MET A 170 -4.65 -1.59 -14.18
N LEU A 171 -4.24 -1.87 -12.94
CA LEU A 171 -3.96 -3.23 -12.49
C LEU A 171 -5.20 -4.12 -12.55
N ARG A 172 -6.36 -3.58 -12.17
CA ARG A 172 -7.62 -4.31 -12.18
C ARG A 172 -8.03 -4.72 -13.59
N GLU A 173 -8.07 -3.75 -14.50
CA GLU A 173 -8.52 -3.93 -15.88
C GLU A 173 -7.56 -4.80 -16.69
N ASN A 174 -6.25 -4.66 -16.48
CA ASN A 174 -5.25 -5.31 -17.33
C ASN A 174 -4.74 -6.66 -16.81
N LEU A 175 -4.59 -6.80 -15.49
CA LEU A 175 -3.90 -7.94 -14.86
C LEU A 175 -4.82 -8.76 -13.96
N TYR A 176 -5.61 -8.12 -13.09
CA TYR A 176 -6.36 -8.84 -12.07
C TYR A 176 -7.36 -9.84 -12.67
N HIS A 177 -8.11 -9.46 -13.71
CA HIS A 177 -9.05 -10.37 -14.35
C HIS A 177 -8.39 -11.65 -14.88
N LYS A 178 -7.19 -11.53 -15.45
CA LYS A 178 -6.40 -12.67 -15.96
C LYS A 178 -5.78 -13.47 -14.82
N PHE A 179 -5.30 -12.79 -13.79
CA PHE A 179 -4.76 -13.44 -12.59
C PHE A 179 -5.79 -14.36 -11.93
N ARG A 180 -7.06 -13.96 -11.87
CA ARG A 180 -8.15 -14.79 -11.31
C ARG A 180 -8.37 -16.11 -12.05
N GLU A 181 -8.00 -16.17 -13.31
CA GLU A 181 -8.14 -17.37 -14.13
C GLU A 181 -6.98 -18.36 -13.95
N THR A 182 -5.90 -17.94 -13.28
CA THR A 182 -4.74 -18.79 -13.01
C THR A 182 -5.06 -19.88 -12.01
N GLU A 183 -4.39 -21.03 -12.16
CA GLU A 183 -4.50 -22.14 -11.20
C GLU A 183 -3.99 -21.75 -9.81
N GLN A 184 -2.96 -20.91 -9.73
CA GLN A 184 -2.42 -20.42 -8.46
C GLN A 184 -3.49 -19.65 -7.66
N PHE A 185 -4.23 -18.75 -8.31
CA PHE A 185 -5.34 -18.03 -7.66
C PHE A 185 -6.45 -18.99 -7.20
N LYS A 186 -6.86 -19.93 -8.06
CA LYS A 186 -7.91 -20.91 -7.72
C LYS A 186 -7.52 -21.78 -6.52
N GLN A 187 -6.27 -22.25 -6.47
CA GLN A 187 -5.75 -23.04 -5.34
C GLN A 187 -5.75 -22.25 -4.03
N ILE A 188 -5.31 -20.99 -4.04
CA ILE A 188 -5.33 -20.12 -2.86
C ILE A 188 -6.77 -19.90 -2.39
N GLN A 189 -7.69 -19.67 -3.34
CA GLN A 189 -9.10 -19.50 -3.06
C GLN A 189 -9.71 -20.78 -2.43
N GLU A 190 -9.41 -21.96 -2.96
CA GLU A 190 -9.87 -23.24 -2.41
C GLU A 190 -9.33 -23.50 -0.99
N GLN A 191 -8.07 -23.15 -0.74
CA GLN A 191 -7.45 -23.25 0.59
C GLN A 191 -8.13 -22.33 1.60
N LEU A 192 -8.43 -21.08 1.20
CA LEU A 192 -9.18 -20.12 2.01
C LEU A 192 -10.54 -20.69 2.46
N PHE A 193 -11.30 -21.30 1.53
CA PHE A 193 -12.61 -21.88 1.85
C PHE A 193 -12.55 -23.22 2.58
N SER A 194 -11.46 -23.98 2.44
CA SER A 194 -11.27 -25.24 3.15
C SER A 194 -10.98 -25.02 4.64
N VAL A 195 -10.28 -23.93 4.98
CA VAL A 195 -9.99 -23.55 6.37
C VAL A 195 -11.27 -23.15 7.13
N GLU A 196 -12.23 -22.47 6.48
CA GLU A 196 -13.50 -22.08 7.11
C GLU A 196 -14.36 -23.28 7.56
N ASN A 197 -14.38 -24.36 6.77
CA ASN A 197 -15.17 -25.56 7.09
C ASN A 197 -14.58 -26.37 8.25
N THR A 198 -13.27 -26.27 8.49
CA THR A 198 -12.60 -26.96 9.58
C THR A 198 -12.80 -26.22 10.89
N THR A 199 -12.67 -24.89 10.87
CA THR A 199 -12.88 -24.03 12.05
C THR A 199 -14.32 -24.10 12.58
N ARG A 200 -15.33 -24.24 11.71
CA ARG A 200 -16.73 -24.43 12.14
C ARG A 200 -17.01 -25.80 12.76
N ARG A 201 -16.21 -26.84 12.46
CA ARG A 201 -16.41 -28.19 12.99
C ARG A 201 -15.74 -28.43 14.34
N SER A 202 -14.79 -27.60 14.76
CA SER A 202 -14.11 -27.73 16.06
C SER A 202 -14.78 -26.96 17.21
N VAL A 203 -15.94 -26.33 16.98
CA VAL A 203 -16.69 -25.57 18.00
C VAL A 203 -18.02 -26.28 18.37
N VAL A 204 -18.12 -27.59 18.12
CA VAL A 204 -19.26 -28.43 18.55
C VAL A 204 -18.75 -29.58 19.41
#